data_AF-A0A2U3B6X5-F1
#
_entry.id   AF-A0A2U3B6X5-F1
#
_cell.length_a   1.000
_cell.length_b   1.000
_cell.length_c   1.000
_cell.angle_alpha   90.00
_cell.angle_beta   90.00
_cell.angle_gamma   90.00
#
_symmetry.space_group_name_H-M   'P 1'
#
loop_
_entity.id
_entity.type
_entity.pdbx_description
1 polymer ?
#
loop_
_entity_poly.entity_id
_entity_poly.type
_entity_poly.pdbx_seq_one_letter_code
_entity_poly.pdbx_strand_id
1 'polypeptide(L)' 'MSRYYIDCRDYPGDVKCSVALSADTKEELLQAVIEHGCKVHGYEDTPEFRENIVKEFKEGTPPL' A
#
# COMPACT_ATOMS: atom_id res chain seq x y z
N MET A 1 6.22 13.98 12.68
CA MET A 1 6.00 12.56 12.34
C MET A 1 5.84 12.51 10.83
N SER A 2 6.68 11.75 10.14
CA SER A 2 6.60 11.64 8.68
C SER A 2 5.44 10.71 8.33
N ARG A 3 4.39 11.23 7.70
CA ARG A 3 3.28 10.41 7.22
C ARG A 3 3.73 9.68 5.97
N TYR A 4 3.42 8.40 5.85
CA TYR A 4 3.66 7.59 4.67
C TYR A 4 2.33 7.19 4.05
N TYR A 5 2.30 7.04 2.73
CA TYR A 5 1.12 6.55 2.04
C TYR A 5 1.48 5.69 0.84
N ILE A 6 0.52 4.87 0.44
CA ILE A 6 0.47 4.21 -0.85
C ILE A 6 -0.92 4.41 -1.44
N ASP A 7 -0.98 4.59 -2.75
CA ASP A 7 -2.23 4.83 -3.45
C ASP A 7 -2.50 3.67 -4.42
N CYS A 8 -3.55 2.89 -4.15
CA CYS A 8 -3.89 1.78 -5.04
C CYS A 8 -4.36 2.27 -6.41
N ARG A 9 -4.74 3.55 -6.55
CA ARG A 9 -5.11 4.16 -7.85
C ARG A 9 -3.94 4.25 -8.81
N ASP A 10 -2.70 4.28 -8.31
CA ASP A 10 -1.48 4.29 -9.13
C ASP A 10 -1.23 2.93 -9.81
N TYR A 11 -1.91 1.86 -9.37
CA TYR A 11 -1.75 0.50 -9.89
C TYR A 11 -3.06 0.01 -10.51
N PRO A 12 -3.42 0.46 -11.73
CA PRO A 12 -4.61 0.01 -12.43
C PRO A 12 -4.44 -1.45 -12.90
N GLY A 13 -4.65 -2.39 -11.99
CA GLY A 13 -4.81 -3.82 -12.30
C GLY A 13 -6.27 -4.20 -12.57
N ASP A 14 -6.56 -5.50 -12.56
CA ASP A 14 -7.94 -6.03 -12.70
C ASP A 14 -8.89 -5.49 -11.63
N VAL A 15 -8.37 -5.30 -10.41
CA VAL A 15 -9.12 -4.70 -9.31
C VAL A 15 -8.97 -3.19 -9.38
N LYS A 16 -10.04 -2.51 -9.80
CA LYS A 16 -10.15 -1.04 -9.82
C LYS A 16 -10.30 -0.48 -8.40
N CYS A 17 -9.24 -0.60 -7.60
CA CYS A 17 -9.23 -0.11 -6.24
C CYS A 17 -9.09 1.43 -6.21
N SER A 18 -9.97 2.08 -5.46
CA SER A 18 -9.98 3.53 -5.26
C SER A 18 -9.42 3.96 -3.90
N VAL A 19 -8.83 3.03 -3.15
CA VAL A 19 -8.37 3.25 -1.79
C VAL A 19 -6.93 3.79 -1.81
N ALA A 20 -6.66 4.79 -0.99
CA ALA A 20 -5.32 5.18 -0.61
C ALA A 20 -5.13 4.93 0.89
N LEU A 21 -4.04 4.28 1.25
CA LEU A 21 -3.70 3.92 2.64
C LEU A 21 -2.60 4.86 3.11
N SER A 22 -2.72 5.37 4.33
CA SER A 22 -1.69 6.23 4.95
C SER A 22 -1.52 5.91 6.42
N ALA A 23 -0.29 5.92 6.91
CA ALA A 23 0.03 5.71 8.31
C ALA A 23 1.22 6.56 8.77
N ASP A 24 1.41 6.68 10.08
CA ASP A 24 2.52 7.42 10.68
C ASP A 24 3.85 6.65 10.64
N THR A 25 3.82 5.33 10.41
CA THR A 25 5.00 4.48 10.29
C THR A 25 4.93 3.57 9.08
N LYS A 26 6.09 3.20 8.53
CA LYS A 26 6.18 2.25 7.40
C LYS A 26 5.69 0.86 7.79
N GLU A 27 5.91 0.44 9.04
CA GLU A 27 5.50 -0.88 9.53
C GLU A 27 3.98 -1.01 9.58
N GLU A 28 3.29 0.00 10.13
CA GLU A 28 1.83 0.06 10.15
C GLU A 28 1.25 0.11 8.75
N LEU A 29 1.82 0.95 7.88
CA LEU A 29 1.39 1.03 6.47
C LEU A 29 1.58 -0.32 5.77
N LEU A 30 2.72 -0.97 5.95
CA LEU A 30 3.01 -2.26 5.32
C LEU A 30 2.00 -3.32 5.73
N GLN A 31 1.69 -3.45 7.01
CA GLN A 31 0.69 -4.42 7.47
C GLN A 31 -0.68 -4.16 6.82
N ALA A 32 -1.13 -2.90 6.79
CA ALA A 32 -2.40 -2.53 6.19
C ALA A 32 -2.44 -2.82 4.68
N VAL A 33 -1.35 -2.54 3.97
CA VAL A 33 -1.26 -2.75 2.52
C VAL A 33 -1.16 -4.22 2.15
N ILE A 34 -0.43 -5.02 2.94
CA ILE A 34 -0.40 -6.48 2.75
C ILE A 34 -1.79 -7.07 2.97
N GLU A 35 -2.46 -6.70 4.06
CA GLU A 35 -3.81 -7.21 4.32
C GLU A 35 -4.79 -6.83 3.20
N HIS A 36 -4.71 -5.59 2.69
CA HIS A 36 -5.50 -5.14 1.56
C HIS A 36 -5.14 -5.90 0.26
N GLY A 37 -3.85 -6.01 -0.05
CA GLY A 37 -3.34 -6.71 -1.23
C GLY A 37 -3.77 -8.17 -1.26
N CYS A 38 -3.69 -8.88 -0.12
CA CYS A 38 -4.09 -10.28 -0.04
C CYS A 38 -5.60 -10.47 -0.09
N LYS A 39 -6.38 -9.67 0.66
CA LYS A 39 -7.83 -9.87 0.77
C LYS A 39 -8.63 -9.29 -0.40
N VAL A 40 -8.17 -8.18 -0.98
CA VAL A 40 -8.90 -7.45 -2.02
C VAL A 40 -8.33 -7.73 -3.41
N HIS A 41 -7.01 -7.76 -3.54
CA HIS A 41 -6.33 -8.00 -4.82
C HIS A 41 -5.91 -9.46 -5.03
N GLY A 42 -5.99 -10.31 -4.00
CA GLY A 42 -5.60 -11.72 -4.08
C GLY A 42 -4.09 -11.95 -4.20
N TYR A 43 -3.27 -10.95 -3.87
CA TYR A 43 -1.81 -11.11 -3.86
C TYR A 43 -1.37 -12.07 -2.75
N GLU A 44 -0.31 -12.84 -3.00
CA GLU A 44 0.28 -13.68 -1.97
C GLU A 44 1.21 -12.87 -1.06
N ASP A 45 1.12 -13.13 0.24
CA ASP A 45 1.99 -12.52 1.24
C ASP A 45 3.39 -13.16 1.18
N THR A 46 4.21 -12.66 0.26
CA THR A 46 5.60 -13.09 0.10
C THR A 46 6.58 -12.00 0.56
N PRO A 47 7.80 -12.38 0.98
CA PRO A 47 8.84 -11.40 1.33
C PRO A 47 9.14 -10.43 0.19
N GLU A 48 9.20 -10.91 -1.05
CA GLU A 48 9.41 -10.07 -2.24
C GLU A 48 8.27 -9.07 -2.45
N PHE A 49 7.01 -9.49 -2.23
CA PHE A 49 5.88 -8.57 -2.30
C PHE A 49 5.98 -7.47 -1.24
N ARG A 50 6.30 -7.83 0.01
CA ARG A 50 6.53 -6.86 1.09
C ARG A 50 7.64 -5.87 0.76
N GLU A 51 8.77 -6.35 0.25
CA GLU A 51 9.90 -5.48 -0.13
C GLU A 51 9.53 -4.52 -1.27
N ASN A 52 8.76 -4.99 -2.25
CA ASN A 52 8.27 -4.13 -3.33
C ASN A 52 7.33 -3.05 -2.80
N ILE A 53 6.37 -3.40 -1.94
CA ILE A 53 5.44 -2.43 -1.33
C ILE A 53 6.20 -1.35 -0.54
N VAL A 54 7.22 -1.71 0.22
CA VAL A 54 8.02 -0.73 0.99
C VAL A 54 8.75 0.27 0.08
N LYS A 55 9.17 -0.14 -1.12
CA LYS A 55 9.82 0.76 -2.10
C LYS A 55 8.84 1.76 -2.70
N GLU A 56 7.57 1.39 -2.79
CA GLU A 56 6.50 2.22 -3.36
C GLU A 56 5.90 3.22 -2.36
N PHE A 57 6.31 3.19 -1.09
CA PHE A 57 5.83 4.14 -0.10
C PHE A 57 6.28 5.57 -0.41
N LYS A 58 5.28 6.46 -0.46
CA LYS A 58 5.46 7.89 -0.67
C LYS A 58 5.35 8.62 0.66
N GLU A 59 6.12 9.69 0.82
CA GLU A 59 6.04 10.56 1.99
C GLU A 59 4.95 11.62 1.80
N GLY A 60 4.19 11.90 2.87
CA GLY A 60 3.13 12.88 2.89
C GLY A 60 1.73 12.27 2.94
N THR A 61 0.80 12.88 2.20
CA THR A 61 -0.62 12.49 2.13
C THR A 61 -0.97 12.24 0.67
N PRO A 62 -1.81 11.24 0.36
CA PRO A 62 -2.23 11.00 -1.01
C PRO A 62 -2.94 12.24 -1.60
N PRO A 63 -2.79 12.49 -2.91
CA PRO A 63 -3.51 13.56 -3.58
C PRO A 63 -5.02 13.32 -3.50
N LEU A 64 -5.79 14.40 -3.26
CA LEU A 64 -7.26 14.37 -3.22
C LEU A 64 -7.85 14.21 -4.62
#